data_AF-A0AAD6TN57-F1
#
_entry.id   AF-A0AAD6TN57-F1
#
_cell.length_a   1.000
_cell.length_b   1.000
_cell.length_c   1.000
_cell.angle_alpha   90.00
_cell.angle_beta   90.00
_cell.angle_gamma   90.00
#
_symmetry.space_group_name_H-M   'P 1'
#
loop_
_entity.id
_entity.type
_entity.pdbx_description
1 polymer ?
#
loop_
_entity_poly.entity_id
_entity_poly.type
_entity_poly.pdbx_seq_one_letter_code
_entity_poly.pdbx_strand_id
1 'polypeptide(L)'
;MFTSRNPLLIVDRESRVICAFIGTPEDPDWPSVVAEAAEALKQTREEGLNVGAFAAADKCHRRGKFFSLAGGLSHGGGRKRPGMVVLSRHQRRLFQKLLKNKCIRRICGFQSSGFRTFAPKMFKQYILALKPLFEHFPDLEHIFTNSIYPAITFNLGPDSVTFEHLDFNNNPFGWCGITSALRTNGI
;
A
#
# COMPACT_ATOMS: atom_id res chain seq x y z
N MET A 1 10.97 -4.25 -16.11
CA MET A 1 9.73 -3.59 -15.61
C MET A 1 8.75 -3.60 -16.77
N PHE A 2 7.50 -4.06 -16.59
CA PHE A 2 6.51 -3.97 -17.66
C PHE A 2 6.20 -2.50 -17.94
N THR A 3 6.67 -1.99 -19.08
CA THR A 3 6.45 -0.62 -19.56
C THR A 3 5.23 -0.53 -20.49
N SER A 4 4.49 -1.63 -20.64
CA SER A 4 3.28 -1.69 -21.43
C SER A 4 2.16 -0.86 -20.78
N ARG A 5 1.58 0.06 -21.54
CA ARG A 5 0.32 0.74 -21.19
C ARG A 5 -0.87 -0.22 -21.21
N ASN A 6 -0.77 -1.32 -21.96
CA ASN A 6 -1.82 -2.31 -22.04
C ASN A 6 -1.79 -3.19 -20.79
N PRO A 7 -2.92 -3.31 -20.08
CA PRO A 7 -3.03 -4.19 -18.94
C PRO A 7 -2.73 -5.63 -19.34
N LEU A 8 -1.93 -6.33 -18.52
CA LEU A 8 -1.76 -7.78 -18.61
C LEU A 8 -2.61 -8.43 -17.51
N LEU A 9 -3.52 -9.32 -17.92
CA LEU A 9 -4.41 -10.03 -17.00
C LEU A 9 -3.95 -11.48 -16.86
N ILE A 10 -3.89 -11.96 -15.63
CA ILE A 10 -3.81 -13.39 -15.34
C ILE A 10 -5.21 -13.86 -15.01
N VAL A 11 -5.66 -14.90 -15.71
CA VAL A 11 -6.97 -15.52 -15.51
C VAL A 11 -6.82 -16.97 -15.09
N ASP A 12 -7.81 -17.47 -14.36
CA ASP A 12 -7.92 -18.90 -14.06
C ASP A 12 -8.60 -19.67 -15.22
N ARG A 13 -8.79 -20.98 -15.03
CA ARG A 13 -9.44 -21.88 -16.00
C ARG A 13 -10.89 -21.50 -16.33
N GLU A 14 -11.54 -20.70 -15.50
CA GLU A 14 -12.92 -20.21 -15.68
C GLU A 14 -12.93 -18.78 -16.23
N SER A 15 -11.79 -18.27 -16.71
CA SER A 15 -11.63 -16.91 -17.23
C SER A 15 -11.93 -15.81 -16.20
N ARG A 16 -11.82 -16.12 -14.90
CA ARG A 16 -11.88 -15.10 -13.85
C ARG A 16 -10.51 -14.45 -13.74
N VAL A 17 -10.48 -13.12 -13.77
CA VAL A 17 -9.24 -12.37 -13.49
C VAL A 17 -8.84 -12.65 -12.04
N ILE A 18 -7.58 -13.05 -11.83
CA ILE A 18 -6.98 -13.30 -10.50
C ILE A 18 -5.82 -12.33 -10.20
N CYS A 19 -5.25 -11.71 -11.24
CA CYS A 19 -4.26 -10.66 -11.12
C CYS A 19 -4.32 -9.72 -12.33
N ALA A 20 -4.07 -8.43 -12.13
CA ALA A 20 -3.99 -7.43 -13.19
C ALA A 20 -2.73 -6.58 -13.03
N PHE A 21 -1.85 -6.61 -14.03
CA PHE A 21 -0.77 -5.65 -14.18
C PHE A 21 -1.30 -4.48 -15.00
N ILE A 22 -1.67 -3.40 -14.32
CA ILE A 22 -2.46 -2.30 -14.90
C ILE A 22 -1.63 -1.22 -15.62
N GLY A 23 -0.31 -1.42 -15.75
CA GLY A 23 0.59 -0.48 -16.42
C GLY A 23 0.71 0.87 -15.69
N THR A 24 0.79 1.94 -16.48
CA THR A 24 0.84 3.33 -16.01
C THR A 24 -0.37 4.12 -16.56
N PRO A 25 -0.88 5.12 -15.84
CA PRO A 25 -1.91 5.99 -16.38
C PRO A 25 -1.41 6.79 -17.60
N GLU A 26 -2.35 7.32 -18.38
CA GLU A 26 -2.07 8.27 -19.47
C GLU A 26 -1.74 9.65 -18.89
N ASP A 27 -0.54 9.74 -18.33
CA ASP A 27 -0.11 10.87 -17.52
C ASP A 27 1.40 11.05 -17.70
N PRO A 28 1.83 12.07 -18.48
CA PRO A 28 3.24 12.31 -18.77
C PRO A 28 4.09 12.54 -17.50
N ASP A 29 3.48 13.01 -16.42
CA ASP A 29 4.15 13.28 -15.14
C ASP A 29 4.31 12.01 -14.29
N TRP A 30 3.72 10.87 -14.70
CA TRP A 30 3.73 9.65 -13.89
C TRP A 30 5.13 9.16 -13.48
N PRO A 31 6.17 9.21 -14.34
CA PRO A 31 7.53 8.89 -13.91
C PRO A 31 8.01 9.76 -12.75
N SER A 32 7.73 11.07 -12.80
CA SER A 32 8.06 12.02 -11.74
C SER A 32 7.27 11.73 -10.45
N VAL A 33 6.00 11.32 -10.57
CA VAL A 33 5.18 10.88 -9.43
C VAL A 33 5.81 9.69 -8.71
N VAL A 34 6.21 8.66 -9.47
CA VAL A 34 6.85 7.47 -8.90
C VAL A 34 8.21 7.81 -8.29
N ALA A 35 8.99 8.67 -8.94
CA ALA A 35 10.30 9.11 -8.43
C ALA A 35 10.19 9.93 -7.14
N GLU A 36 9.20 10.83 -7.04
CA GLU A 36 8.92 11.64 -5.84
C GLU A 36 8.49 10.73 -4.68
N ALA A 37 7.58 9.78 -4.93
CA ALA A 37 7.20 8.79 -3.94
C ALA A 37 8.40 7.96 -3.46
N ALA A 38 9.30 7.54 -4.37
CA ALA A 38 10.53 6.83 -4.02
C ALA A 38 11.44 7.65 -3.10
N GLU A 39 11.63 8.94 -3.41
CA GLU A 39 12.42 9.86 -2.57
C GLU A 39 11.76 10.07 -1.20
N ALA A 40 10.43 10.20 -1.15
CA ALA A 40 9.70 10.33 0.12
C ALA A 40 9.88 9.10 1.03
N LEU A 41 9.89 7.89 0.46
CA LEU A 41 10.15 6.64 1.19
C LEU A 41 11.59 6.60 1.72
N LYS A 42 12.56 7.00 0.89
CA LYS A 42 13.98 7.10 1.27
C LYS A 42 14.18 8.11 2.41
N GLN A 43 13.65 9.32 2.28
CA GLN A 43 13.73 10.36 3.31
C GLN A 43 13.06 9.90 4.62
N THR A 44 11.94 9.19 4.52
CA THR A 44 11.25 8.63 5.69
C THR A 44 12.11 7.59 6.42
N ARG A 45 12.85 6.74 5.68
CA ARG A 45 13.82 5.82 6.28
C ARG A 45 14.92 6.58 7.03
N GLU A 46 15.54 7.55 6.38
CA GLU A 46 16.67 8.32 6.93
C GLU A 46 16.24 9.13 8.16
N GLU A 47 15.12 9.85 8.06
CA GLU A 47 14.54 10.58 9.18
C GLU A 47 14.18 9.63 10.33
N GLY A 48 13.57 8.49 10.03
CA GLY A 48 13.18 7.50 11.02
C GLY A 48 14.34 6.86 11.77
N LEU A 49 15.47 6.61 11.09
CA LEU A 49 16.70 6.17 11.74
C LEU A 49 17.25 7.26 12.67
N ASN A 50 17.25 8.52 12.22
CA ASN A 50 17.78 9.65 12.99
C ASN A 50 16.98 9.94 14.26
N VAL A 51 15.65 9.77 14.22
CA VAL A 51 14.76 10.06 15.36
C VAL A 51 14.40 8.82 16.19
N GLY A 52 15.04 7.67 15.93
CA GLY A 52 14.78 6.43 16.66
C GLY A 52 13.38 5.84 16.41
N ALA A 53 12.78 6.10 15.25
CA ALA A 53 11.51 5.49 14.84
C ALA A 53 11.65 4.01 14.43
N PHE A 54 12.87 3.59 14.08
CA PHE A 54 13.21 2.24 13.67
C PHE A 54 14.45 1.74 14.43
N ALA A 55 14.35 0.56 15.04
CA ALA A 55 15.48 -0.14 15.64
C ALA A 55 16.18 -1.02 14.59
N ALA A 56 17.46 -1.35 14.80
CA ALA A 56 18.21 -2.21 13.88
C ALA A 56 17.53 -3.58 13.64
N ALA A 57 16.86 -4.12 14.67
CA ALA A 57 16.10 -5.36 14.58
C ALA A 57 14.89 -5.27 13.64
N ASP A 58 14.30 -4.09 13.45
CA ASP A 58 13.13 -3.88 12.58
C ASP A 58 13.47 -4.09 11.09
N LYS A 59 14.77 -4.07 10.73
CA LYS A 59 15.24 -4.29 9.38
C LYS A 59 15.09 -5.75 8.94
N CYS A 60 15.16 -6.70 9.86
CA CYS A 60 15.18 -8.13 9.54
C CYS A 60 13.89 -8.78 10.03
N HIS A 61 12.95 -9.00 9.10
CA HIS A 61 11.64 -9.56 9.41
C HIS A 61 11.23 -10.63 8.40
N ARG A 62 10.12 -11.35 8.67
CA ARG A 62 9.65 -12.48 7.84
C ARG A 62 9.50 -12.16 6.35
N ARG A 63 9.28 -10.89 6.01
CA ARG A 63 9.07 -10.44 4.63
C ARG A 63 10.36 -10.02 3.92
N GLY A 64 11.51 -9.89 4.58
CA GLY A 64 12.71 -9.37 3.93
C GLY A 64 13.63 -8.58 4.85
N LYS A 65 14.63 -7.92 4.23
CA LYS A 65 15.70 -7.18 4.91
C LYS A 65 15.63 -5.67 4.65
N PHE A 66 14.53 -5.03 5.06
CA PHE A 66 14.28 -3.60 4.88
C PHE A 66 13.38 -3.07 6.01
N PHE A 67 13.31 -1.76 6.18
CA PHE A 67 12.35 -1.15 7.11
C PHE A 67 10.98 -1.05 6.47
N SER A 68 9.93 -1.38 7.23
CA SER A 68 8.54 -1.19 6.81
C SER A 68 7.78 -0.30 7.78
N LEU A 69 6.86 0.50 7.23
CA LEU A 69 5.96 1.34 8.00
C LEU A 69 4.52 1.06 7.54
N ALA A 70 3.82 0.24 8.32
CA ALA A 70 2.43 -0.14 8.07
C ALA A 70 1.47 0.73 8.87
N GLY A 71 0.32 1.07 8.29
CA GLY A 71 -0.72 1.81 8.98
C GLY A 71 -2.10 1.64 8.36
N GLY A 72 -3.09 2.20 9.03
CA GLY A 72 -4.51 2.08 8.68
C GLY A 72 -5.26 1.05 9.51
N LEU A 73 -6.42 0.64 9.01
CA LEU A 73 -7.33 -0.28 9.68
C LEU A 73 -6.72 -1.69 9.79
N SER A 74 -6.87 -2.31 10.96
CA SER A 74 -6.47 -3.68 11.20
C SER A 74 -7.47 -4.40 12.10
N HIS A 75 -7.65 -5.70 11.84
CA HIS A 75 -8.41 -6.61 12.67
C HIS A 75 -7.65 -7.94 12.76
N GLY A 76 -7.19 -8.30 13.96
CA GLY A 76 -6.33 -9.46 14.18
C GLY A 76 -5.58 -9.41 15.52
N GLY A 77 -4.72 -10.40 15.78
CA GLY A 77 -3.90 -10.45 16.99
C GLY A 77 -4.70 -10.59 18.30
N GLY A 78 -5.84 -11.29 18.26
CA GLY A 78 -6.70 -11.51 19.42
C GLY A 78 -7.61 -10.32 19.78
N ARG A 79 -7.60 -9.24 18.98
CA ARG A 79 -8.50 -8.10 19.18
C ARG A 79 -9.96 -8.50 18.97
N LYS A 80 -10.84 -8.00 19.85
CA LYS A 80 -12.31 -8.18 19.74
C LYS A 80 -13.00 -7.08 18.91
N ARG A 81 -12.28 -6.04 18.54
CA ARG A 81 -12.78 -4.87 17.79
C ARG A 81 -11.75 -4.47 16.73
N PRO A 82 -12.19 -3.97 15.56
CA PRO A 82 -11.30 -3.33 14.59
C PRO A 82 -10.61 -2.13 15.23
N GLY A 83 -9.43 -1.80 14.75
CA GLY A 83 -8.70 -0.63 15.23
C GLY A 83 -7.60 -0.21 14.27
N MET A 84 -7.09 1.00 14.46
CA MET A 84 -5.92 1.45 13.70
C MET A 84 -4.67 0.69 14.14
N VAL A 85 -3.74 0.49 13.22
CA VAL A 85 -2.38 0.03 13.54
C VAL A 85 -1.76 1.01 14.54
N VAL A 86 -1.21 0.47 15.63
CA VAL A 86 -0.59 1.28 16.69
C VAL A 86 0.82 1.64 16.23
N LEU A 87 1.09 2.94 16.14
CA LEU A 87 2.39 3.51 15.75
C LEU A 87 2.96 4.30 16.93
N SER A 88 4.29 4.26 17.09
CA SER A 88 4.99 5.15 18.02
C SER A 88 4.79 6.62 17.62
N ARG A 89 5.07 7.57 18.53
CA ARG A 89 4.94 9.00 18.24
C ARG A 89 5.77 9.42 17.00
N HIS A 90 6.98 8.86 16.86
CA HIS A 90 7.84 9.14 15.72
C HIS A 90 7.32 8.49 14.44
N GLN A 91 6.94 7.22 14.48
CA GLN A 91 6.37 6.51 13.34
C GLN A 91 5.07 7.15 12.84
N ARG A 92 4.18 7.57 13.75
CA ARG A 92 2.93 8.25 13.38
C ARG A 92 3.20 9.55 12.60
N ARG A 93 4.20 10.32 13.02
CA ARG A 93 4.59 11.57 12.34
C ARG A 93 5.07 11.30 10.91
N LEU A 94 5.96 10.32 10.75
CA LEU A 94 6.48 9.88 9.46
C LEU A 94 5.37 9.34 8.56
N PHE A 95 4.48 8.51 9.11
CA PHE A 95 3.35 7.94 8.40
C PHE A 95 2.42 9.03 7.88
N GLN A 96 2.07 10.02 8.72
CA GLN A 96 1.23 11.15 8.32
C GLN A 96 1.88 12.03 7.24
N LYS A 97 3.21 12.18 7.25
CA LYS A 97 3.96 12.85 6.17
C LYS A 97 3.78 12.11 4.84
N LEU A 98 3.86 10.78 4.84
CA LEU A 98 3.62 9.96 3.64
C LEU A 98 2.16 10.00 3.17
N LEU A 99 1.17 9.99 4.08
CA LEU A 99 -0.24 10.11 3.69
C LEU A 99 -0.59 11.46 3.05
N LYS A 100 0.11 12.53 3.44
CA LYS A 100 -0.06 13.89 2.88
C LYS A 100 0.69 14.10 1.57
N ASN A 101 1.58 13.19 1.21
CA ASN A 101 2.35 13.27 -0.02
C ASN A 101 1.44 13.15 -1.26
N LYS A 102 1.48 14.14 -2.15
CA LYS A 102 0.57 14.20 -3.30
C LYS A 102 0.82 13.06 -4.29
N CYS A 103 2.07 12.67 -4.51
CA CYS A 103 2.40 11.59 -5.44
C CYS A 103 2.00 10.21 -4.91
N ILE A 104 2.18 9.96 -3.61
CA ILE A 104 1.67 8.74 -2.96
C ILE A 104 0.14 8.67 -3.07
N ARG A 105 -0.57 9.78 -2.82
CA ARG A 105 -2.03 9.84 -3.00
C ARG A 105 -2.45 9.54 -4.43
N ARG A 106 -1.73 10.05 -5.44
CA ARG A 106 -1.97 9.73 -6.87
C ARG A 106 -1.80 8.23 -7.13
N ILE A 107 -0.73 7.62 -6.61
CA ILE A 107 -0.48 6.17 -6.70
C ILE A 107 -1.62 5.37 -6.09
N CYS A 108 -2.01 5.67 -4.84
CA CYS A 108 -3.10 4.96 -4.16
C CYS A 108 -4.44 5.12 -4.89
N GLY A 109 -4.71 6.30 -5.45
CA GLY A 109 -5.88 6.54 -6.28
C GLY A 109 -5.87 5.69 -7.55
N PHE A 110 -4.75 5.63 -8.25
CA PHE A 110 -4.60 4.80 -9.45
C PHE A 110 -4.79 3.31 -9.15
N GLN A 111 -4.19 2.81 -8.06
CA GLN A 111 -4.38 1.43 -7.58
C GLN A 111 -5.86 1.13 -7.28
N SER A 112 -6.55 2.05 -6.61
CA SER A 112 -7.98 1.92 -6.28
C SER A 112 -8.86 1.91 -7.53
N SER A 113 -8.55 2.77 -8.51
CA SER A 113 -9.23 2.79 -9.81
C SER A 113 -9.01 1.48 -10.58
N GLY A 114 -7.77 0.97 -10.61
CA GLY A 114 -7.46 -0.32 -11.20
C GLY A 114 -8.26 -1.45 -10.56
N PHE A 115 -8.34 -1.48 -9.22
CA PHE A 115 -9.13 -2.47 -8.50
C PHE A 115 -10.63 -2.40 -8.87
N ARG A 116 -11.19 -1.19 -8.96
CA ARG A 116 -12.57 -0.98 -9.41
C ARG A 116 -12.81 -1.49 -10.83
N THR A 117 -11.84 -1.29 -11.74
CA THR A 117 -11.95 -1.70 -13.15
C THR A 117 -11.84 -3.22 -13.34
N PHE A 118 -10.85 -3.85 -12.71
CA PHE A 118 -10.52 -5.26 -12.98
C PHE A 118 -11.21 -6.25 -12.04
N ALA A 119 -11.71 -5.81 -10.88
CA ALA A 119 -12.48 -6.64 -9.95
C ALA A 119 -13.68 -5.89 -9.34
N PRO A 120 -14.64 -5.39 -10.17
CA PRO A 120 -15.72 -4.51 -9.72
C PRO A 120 -16.64 -5.12 -8.67
N LYS A 121 -16.90 -6.44 -8.75
CA LYS A 121 -17.74 -7.15 -7.76
C LYS A 121 -17.09 -7.15 -6.38
N MET A 122 -15.77 -7.36 -6.33
CA MET A 122 -14.99 -7.36 -5.09
C MET A 122 -14.81 -5.94 -4.54
N PHE A 123 -14.58 -4.96 -5.41
CA PHE A 123 -14.57 -3.56 -5.04
C PHE A 123 -15.90 -3.14 -4.37
N LYS A 124 -17.03 -3.59 -4.91
CA LYS A 124 -18.36 -3.38 -4.29
C LYS A 124 -18.45 -4.05 -2.91
N GLN A 125 -17.90 -5.25 -2.73
CA GLN A 125 -17.85 -5.89 -1.40
C GLN A 125 -17.01 -5.10 -0.40
N TYR A 126 -15.89 -4.49 -0.83
CA TYR A 126 -15.13 -3.60 0.04
C TYR A 126 -15.96 -2.40 0.49
N ILE A 127 -16.73 -1.78 -0.40
CA ILE A 127 -17.63 -0.67 -0.03
C ILE A 127 -18.68 -1.16 0.99
N LEU A 128 -19.34 -2.28 0.70
CA LEU A 128 -20.40 -2.83 1.55
C LEU A 128 -19.90 -3.28 2.93
N ALA A 129 -18.63 -3.67 3.04
CA ALA A 129 -18.01 -4.04 4.31
C ALA A 129 -17.47 -2.82 5.08
N LEU A 130 -16.77 -1.91 4.40
CA LEU A 130 -16.09 -0.79 5.06
C LEU A 130 -17.06 0.31 5.47
N LYS A 131 -18.06 0.64 4.65
CA LYS A 131 -19.02 1.71 4.99
C LYS A 131 -19.70 1.52 6.36
N PRO A 132 -20.40 0.40 6.63
CA PRO A 132 -21.02 0.20 7.94
C PRO A 132 -19.99 0.07 9.07
N LEU A 133 -18.77 -0.39 8.76
CA LEU A 133 -17.68 -0.44 9.74
C LEU A 133 -17.30 0.96 10.22
N PHE A 134 -17.02 1.89 9.31
CA PHE A 134 -16.68 3.27 9.66
C PHE A 134 -17.87 4.01 10.30
N GLU A 135 -19.11 3.69 9.92
CA GLU A 135 -20.31 4.24 10.57
C GLU A 135 -20.47 3.75 12.02
N HIS A 136 -20.13 2.48 12.30
CA HIS A 136 -20.25 1.89 13.63
C HIS A 136 -19.09 2.27 14.57
N PHE A 137 -17.89 2.50 14.02
CA PHE A 137 -16.69 2.83 14.77
C PHE A 137 -16.15 4.20 14.33
N PRO A 138 -16.70 5.30 14.88
CA PRO A 138 -16.36 6.67 14.46
C PRO A 138 -14.92 7.09 14.84
N ASP A 139 -14.23 6.29 15.65
CA ASP A 139 -12.81 6.44 15.99
C ASP A 139 -11.86 5.88 14.91
N LEU A 140 -12.39 5.17 13.91
CA LEU A 140 -11.62 4.71 12.76
C LEU A 140 -11.52 5.80 11.70
N GLU A 141 -10.34 5.91 11.09
CA GLU A 141 -10.09 6.91 10.05
C GLU A 141 -9.72 6.25 8.72
N HIS A 142 -10.25 6.81 7.63
CA HIS A 142 -9.76 6.51 6.29
C HIS A 142 -8.37 7.12 6.11
N ILE A 143 -7.36 6.29 5.81
CA ILE A 143 -6.00 6.78 5.53
C ILE A 143 -5.90 7.58 4.22
N PHE A 144 -6.79 7.33 3.27
CA PHE A 144 -6.91 8.06 2.02
C PHE A 144 -8.38 8.22 1.63
N THR A 145 -8.76 9.41 1.21
CA THR A 145 -10.12 9.70 0.71
C THR A 145 -10.35 9.26 -0.73
N ASN A 146 -9.27 9.03 -1.48
CA ASN A 146 -9.30 8.65 -2.90
C ASN A 146 -8.92 7.18 -3.14
N SER A 147 -8.88 6.34 -2.10
CA SER A 147 -8.55 4.92 -2.20
C SER A 147 -9.50 4.08 -1.35
N ILE A 148 -9.90 2.91 -1.87
CA ILE A 148 -10.73 1.95 -1.15
C ILE A 148 -9.93 1.14 -0.11
N TYR A 149 -8.60 1.12 -0.23
CA TYR A 149 -7.76 0.33 0.67
C TYR A 149 -7.70 0.98 2.06
N PRO A 150 -8.12 0.26 3.12
CA PRO A 150 -8.21 0.84 4.45
C PRO A 150 -6.86 0.80 5.20
N ALA A 151 -5.85 0.14 4.63
CA ALA A 151 -4.51 0.00 5.18
C ALA A 151 -3.46 0.05 4.07
N ILE A 152 -2.24 0.44 4.44
CA ILE A 152 -1.08 0.53 3.54
C ILE A 152 0.19 0.11 4.29
N THR A 153 1.13 -0.49 3.57
CA THR A 153 2.50 -0.71 4.06
C THR A 153 3.48 -0.03 3.12
N PHE A 154 4.33 0.82 3.69
CA PHE A 154 5.44 1.45 2.99
C PHE A 154 6.72 0.64 3.23
N ASN A 155 7.32 0.08 2.18
CA ASN A 155 8.61 -0.60 2.26
C ASN A 155 9.73 0.39 1.93
N LEU A 156 10.53 0.77 2.92
CA LEU A 156 11.36 1.98 2.91
C LEU A 156 12.78 1.78 2.36
N GLY A 157 13.09 0.62 1.76
CA GLY A 157 14.36 0.35 1.09
C GLY A 157 15.58 0.31 2.03
N PRO A 158 16.81 0.44 1.51
CA PRO A 158 17.15 0.84 0.13
C PRO A 158 16.68 -0.14 -0.94
N ASP A 159 16.75 -1.45 -0.67
CA ASP A 159 16.18 -2.49 -1.52
C ASP A 159 15.05 -3.20 -0.77
N SER A 160 13.82 -3.08 -1.30
CA SER A 160 12.62 -3.66 -0.69
C SER A 160 12.25 -5.01 -1.33
N VAL A 161 13.23 -5.89 -1.51
CA VAL A 161 13.01 -7.24 -2.05
C VAL A 161 12.37 -8.11 -0.97
N THR A 162 11.19 -8.63 -1.29
CA THR A 162 10.39 -9.40 -0.34
C THR A 162 10.64 -10.90 -0.52
N PHE A 163 10.81 -11.63 0.58
CA PHE A 163 10.87 -13.08 0.57
C PHE A 163 9.51 -13.68 0.18
N GLU A 164 9.52 -14.92 -0.30
CA GLU A 164 8.28 -15.66 -0.53
C GLU A 164 7.48 -15.75 0.78
N HIS A 165 6.23 -15.31 0.75
CA HIS A 165 5.35 -15.33 1.90
C HIS A 165 3.89 -15.22 1.48
N LEU A 166 3.00 -15.56 2.42
CA LEU A 166 1.59 -15.24 2.34
C LEU A 166 1.25 -14.14 3.34
N ASP A 167 0.27 -13.32 2.97
CA ASP A 167 -0.30 -12.31 3.84
C ASP A 167 -1.58 -12.82 4.50
N PHE A 168 -1.39 -13.66 5.51
CA PHE A 168 -2.47 -14.32 6.27
C PHE A 168 -3.47 -13.35 6.94
N ASN A 169 -3.09 -12.08 7.09
CA ASN A 169 -3.96 -11.04 7.68
C ASN A 169 -4.79 -10.28 6.64
N ASN A 170 -4.57 -10.53 5.35
CA ASN A 170 -5.40 -9.95 4.30
C ASN A 170 -6.73 -10.71 4.21
N ASN A 171 -7.74 -10.03 3.67
CA ASN A 171 -8.96 -10.71 3.28
C ASN A 171 -8.61 -11.79 2.22
N PRO A 172 -8.96 -13.08 2.40
CA PRO A 172 -8.52 -14.17 1.52
C PRO A 172 -8.85 -13.98 0.05
N PHE A 173 -9.99 -13.34 -0.26
CA PHE A 173 -10.37 -13.04 -1.64
C PHE A 173 -9.98 -11.61 -2.04
N GLY A 174 -9.53 -10.77 -1.11
CA GLY A 174 -9.22 -9.36 -1.34
C GLY A 174 -7.95 -9.15 -2.15
N TRP A 175 -7.97 -8.18 -3.07
CA TRP A 175 -6.80 -7.81 -3.85
C TRP A 175 -5.96 -6.75 -3.13
N CYS A 176 -4.66 -6.76 -3.37
CA CYS A 176 -3.74 -5.72 -2.90
C CYS A 176 -3.23 -4.89 -4.08
N GLY A 177 -3.23 -3.57 -3.92
CA GLY A 177 -2.54 -2.68 -4.84
C GLY A 177 -1.04 -2.63 -4.52
N ILE A 178 -0.20 -3.01 -5.48
CA ILE A 178 1.27 -2.97 -5.33
C ILE A 178 1.84 -2.03 -6.38
N THR A 179 2.68 -1.09 -5.94
CA THR A 179 3.45 -0.22 -6.82
C THR A 179 4.91 -0.29 -6.44
N SER A 180 5.75 -0.57 -7.43
CA SER A 180 7.19 -0.46 -7.28
C SER A 180 7.61 1.00 -7.44
N ALA A 181 8.27 1.55 -6.42
CA ALA A 181 8.87 2.89 -6.45
C ALA A 181 10.36 2.82 -6.78
N LEU A 182 10.75 1.96 -7.74
CA LEU A 182 12.14 1.88 -8.18
C LEU A 182 12.53 3.15 -8.94
N ARG A 183 13.74 3.67 -8.67
CA ARG A 183 14.38 4.61 -9.56
C ARG A 183 14.78 3.87 -10.83
N THR A 184 14.16 4.20 -11.95
CA THR A 184 14.72 3.90 -13.26
C THR A 184 15.85 4.91 -13.50
N ASN A 185 17.00 4.70 -12.86
CA ASN A 185 18.22 5.22 -13.48
C ASN A 185 18.34 4.46 -14.81
N GLY A 186 18.39 5.20 -15.92
CA GLY A 186 18.34 4.64 -17.26
C GLY A 186 19.19 3.38 -17.39
N ILE A 187 18.54 2.31 -17.85
CA ILE A 187 19.22 1.28 -18.63
C ILE A 187 19.38 1.86 -20.03
#